data_AF-A0ABC8QZI1-F1
#
_entry.id   AF-A0ABC8QZI1-F1
#
_cell.length_a   1.000
_cell.length_b   1.000
_cell.length_c   1.000
_cell.angle_alpha   90.00
_cell.angle_beta   90.00
_cell.angle_gamma   90.00
#
_symmetry.space_group_name_H-M   'P 1'
#
loop_
_entity.id
_entity.type
_entity.pdbx_description
1 polymer ?
#
loop_
_entity_poly.entity_id
_entity_poly.type
_entity_poly.pdbx_seq_one_letter_code
_entity_poly.pdbx_strand_id
1 'polypeptide(L)'
;MVKMLTTVLKFIVDTTSMDLVSHTQERCLKFALEYIEFIILHVKQYFHDQLHFKEEDFKDTFICLKSSFTYAAKLLNLVLKSSCQASPASREAYNLVNCLFDLIILVEELLGSGFAARLVSTAKPWMPDLILALTSSHLLKQTPGESTCSIMSDLGRASFPSWPSILAKLELCELSDTGSDEEADRVSKHKEFRAFRKFMGMLVQLLRADRNVLDAAGVIFLTVSIVGLEKKDFELLLGLLHFVCIKLVRHEDRKWGELNMMLASLGEIFPRIEREAEELKSSEDGRQKLQNAIALLQPVWMLYFHETRRDQMAEE
;
A
#
# COMPACT_ATOMS: atom_id res chain seq x y z
N MET A 1 27.67 0.02 -8.83
CA MET A 1 27.29 -0.47 -7.49
C MET A 1 26.02 -1.32 -7.51
N VAL A 2 24.89 -0.82 -8.06
CA VAL A 2 23.61 -1.56 -8.13
C VAL A 2 23.76 -2.96 -8.75
N LYS A 3 24.48 -3.09 -9.87
CA LYS A 3 24.73 -4.38 -10.57
C LYS A 3 25.40 -5.46 -9.71
N MET A 4 26.35 -5.08 -8.85
CA MET A 4 27.02 -6.02 -7.95
C MET A 4 26.04 -6.52 -6.88
N LEU A 5 25.30 -5.59 -6.26
CA LEU A 5 24.30 -5.94 -5.25
C LEU A 5 23.13 -6.75 -5.84
N THR A 6 22.70 -6.47 -7.07
CA THR A 6 21.72 -7.31 -7.80
C THR A 6 22.25 -8.74 -7.96
N THR A 7 23.54 -8.89 -8.27
CA THR A 7 24.18 -10.21 -8.38
C THR A 7 24.21 -10.94 -7.04
N VAL A 8 24.46 -10.23 -5.94
CA VAL A 8 24.41 -10.81 -4.58
C VAL A 8 22.99 -11.25 -4.22
N LEU A 9 21.99 -10.41 -4.47
CA LEU A 9 20.59 -10.76 -4.24
C LEU A 9 20.18 -11.98 -5.07
N LYS A 10 20.58 -12.03 -6.35
CA LYS A 10 20.38 -13.20 -7.20
C LYS A 10 21.00 -14.46 -6.59
N PHE A 11 22.25 -14.38 -6.16
CA PHE A 11 22.95 -15.52 -5.53
C PHE A 11 22.20 -16.02 -4.29
N ILE A 12 21.74 -15.11 -3.41
CA ILE A 12 20.93 -15.45 -2.23
C ILE A 12 19.65 -16.19 -2.63
N VAL A 13 18.96 -15.71 -3.67
CA VAL A 13 17.72 -16.32 -4.15
C VAL A 13 17.98 -17.70 -4.77
N ASP A 14 19.05 -17.86 -5.53
CA ASP A 14 19.40 -19.12 -6.16
C ASP A 14 19.77 -20.18 -5.10
N THR A 15 20.56 -19.82 -4.08
CA THR A 15 20.89 -20.73 -2.97
C THR A 15 19.67 -21.06 -2.11
N THR A 16 18.78 -20.10 -1.86
CA THR A 16 17.50 -20.34 -1.15
C THR A 16 16.59 -21.25 -1.95
N SER A 17 16.55 -21.11 -3.29
CA SER A 17 15.76 -21.99 -4.17
C SER A 17 16.26 -23.43 -4.16
N MET A 18 17.54 -23.64 -3.86
CA MET A 18 18.18 -24.96 -3.74
C MET A 18 18.07 -25.55 -2.32
N ASP A 19 17.29 -24.92 -1.43
CA ASP A 19 17.12 -25.30 -0.03
C ASP A 19 18.41 -25.32 0.80
N LEU A 20 19.45 -24.63 0.33
CA LEU A 20 20.76 -24.58 1.01
C LEU A 20 20.78 -23.64 2.22
N VAL A 21 19.76 -22.78 2.35
CA VAL A 21 19.73 -21.68 3.34
C VAL A 21 18.37 -21.49 4.01
N SER A 22 17.57 -22.54 4.11
CA SER A 22 16.21 -22.50 4.68
C SER A 22 16.16 -21.98 6.13
N HIS A 23 17.25 -22.10 6.89
CA HIS A 23 17.34 -21.60 8.27
C HIS A 23 17.64 -20.09 8.38
N THR A 24 17.90 -19.36 7.29
CA THR A 24 18.27 -17.94 7.34
C THR A 24 17.34 -17.02 6.53
N GLN A 25 16.11 -17.46 6.26
CA GLN A 25 15.15 -16.73 5.44
C GLN A 25 14.90 -15.29 5.91
N GLU A 26 14.80 -15.08 7.22
CA GLU A 26 14.65 -13.73 7.81
C GLU A 26 15.85 -12.83 7.49
N ARG A 27 17.08 -13.36 7.58
CA ARG A 27 18.30 -12.61 7.22
C ARG A 27 18.33 -12.29 5.74
N CYS A 28 17.87 -13.20 4.89
CA CYS A 28 17.78 -12.98 3.45
C CYS A 28 16.77 -11.87 3.13
N LEU A 29 15.59 -11.87 3.77
CA LEU A 29 14.60 -10.81 3.63
C LEU A 29 15.11 -9.47 4.14
N LYS A 30 15.78 -9.45 5.30
CA LYS A 30 16.40 -8.24 5.84
C LYS A 30 17.45 -7.66 4.89
N PHE A 31 18.32 -8.52 4.34
CA PHE A 31 19.29 -8.09 3.32
C PHE A 31 18.59 -7.50 2.10
N ALA A 32 17.55 -8.17 1.59
CA ALA A 32 16.79 -7.68 0.44
C ALA A 32 16.11 -6.32 0.74
N LEU A 33 15.55 -6.16 1.94
CA LEU A 33 14.96 -4.91 2.40
C LEU A 33 16.00 -3.77 2.41
N GLU A 34 17.08 -3.94 3.17
CA GLU A 34 18.17 -2.94 3.28
C GLU A 34 18.76 -2.62 1.90
N TYR A 35 18.87 -3.61 1.02
CA TYR A 35 19.33 -3.43 -0.35
C TYR A 35 18.37 -2.59 -1.20
N ILE A 36 17.06 -2.85 -1.16
CA ILE A 36 16.09 -2.07 -1.94
C ILE A 36 15.98 -0.65 -1.39
N GLU A 37 15.99 -0.46 -0.08
CA GLU A 37 16.05 0.86 0.56
C GLU A 37 17.30 1.63 0.13
N PHE A 38 18.45 0.96 0.11
CA PHE A 38 19.71 1.52 -0.40
C PHE A 38 19.56 1.97 -1.85
N ILE A 39 18.97 1.15 -2.73
CA ILE A 39 18.70 1.52 -4.12
C ILE A 39 17.83 2.77 -4.18
N ILE A 40 16.70 2.79 -3.45
CA ILE A 40 15.75 3.90 -3.47
C ILE A 40 16.44 5.20 -3.08
N LEU A 41 17.20 5.18 -1.98
CA LEU A 41 17.93 6.36 -1.49
C LEU A 41 18.95 6.87 -2.51
N HIS A 42 19.79 5.97 -3.04
CA HIS A 42 20.89 6.36 -3.92
C HIS A 42 20.39 6.76 -5.30
N VAL A 43 19.34 6.11 -5.82
CA VAL A 43 18.73 6.53 -7.09
C VAL A 43 18.11 7.92 -6.92
N LYS A 44 17.41 8.21 -5.82
CA LYS A 44 16.90 9.57 -5.55
C LYS A 44 18.01 10.62 -5.52
N GLN A 45 19.08 10.38 -4.76
CA GLN A 45 20.22 11.30 -4.67
C GLN A 45 20.90 11.49 -6.03
N TYR A 46 21.16 10.39 -6.73
CA TYR A 46 21.82 10.40 -8.03
C TYR A 46 21.09 11.21 -9.10
N PHE A 47 19.76 11.17 -9.10
CA PHE A 47 18.94 11.99 -10.00
C PHE A 47 18.85 13.46 -9.58
N HIS A 48 18.95 13.75 -8.28
CA HIS A 48 18.94 15.13 -7.79
C HIS A 48 20.26 15.86 -8.09
N ASP A 49 21.38 15.14 -8.07
CA ASP A 49 22.72 15.72 -8.13
C ASP A 49 23.28 15.97 -9.54
N GLN A 50 22.64 15.51 -10.64
CA GLN A 50 23.27 15.56 -11.98
C GLN A 50 22.39 16.07 -13.14
N LEU A 51 22.88 17.14 -13.77
CA LEU A 51 22.43 17.77 -15.03
C LEU A 51 23.03 17.13 -16.31
N HIS A 52 23.89 16.11 -16.21
CA HIS A 52 24.65 15.60 -17.36
C HIS A 52 24.70 14.06 -17.40
N PHE A 53 23.65 13.44 -17.95
CA PHE A 53 23.62 11.98 -18.17
C PHE A 53 23.66 11.58 -19.64
N LYS A 54 24.28 10.41 -19.90
CA LYS A 54 24.14 9.66 -21.15
C LYS A 54 23.01 8.65 -21.02
N GLU A 55 22.21 8.51 -22.09
CA GLU A 55 21.03 7.62 -22.15
C GLU A 55 21.36 6.14 -21.84
N GLU A 56 22.59 5.70 -22.08
CA GLU A 56 23.06 4.33 -21.83
C GLU A 56 23.12 3.96 -20.33
N ASP A 57 23.59 4.88 -19.48
CA ASP A 57 23.72 4.63 -18.03
C ASP A 57 22.34 4.43 -17.37
N PHE A 58 21.30 5.07 -17.90
CA PHE A 58 19.92 4.87 -17.45
C PHE A 58 19.36 3.51 -17.83
N LYS A 59 19.67 3.01 -19.03
CA LYS A 59 19.21 1.70 -19.49
C LYS A 59 19.78 0.59 -18.62
N ASP A 60 21.08 0.65 -18.32
CA ASP A 60 21.76 -0.31 -17.46
C ASP A 60 21.25 -0.27 -16.03
N THR A 61 21.03 0.92 -15.48
CA THR A 61 20.44 1.11 -14.15
C THR A 61 19.04 0.51 -14.10
N PHE A 62 18.19 0.79 -15.09
CA PHE A 62 16.84 0.25 -15.17
C PHE A 62 16.80 -1.28 -15.29
N ILE A 63 17.73 -1.88 -16.05
CA ILE A 63 17.87 -3.35 -16.12
C ILE A 63 18.19 -3.92 -14.73
N CYS A 64 19.07 -3.26 -13.97
CA CYS A 64 19.37 -3.65 -12.60
C CYS A 64 18.13 -3.52 -11.70
N LEU A 65 17.37 -2.41 -11.79
CA LEU A 65 16.13 -2.21 -11.02
C LEU A 65 15.10 -3.32 -11.28
N LYS A 66 14.85 -3.65 -12.55
CA LYS A 66 13.96 -4.76 -12.94
C LYS A 66 14.42 -6.10 -12.36
N SER A 67 15.73 -6.36 -12.44
CA SER A 67 16.30 -7.59 -11.91
C SER A 67 16.17 -7.66 -10.40
N SER A 68 16.50 -6.58 -9.70
CA SER A 68 16.37 -6.47 -8.24
C SER A 68 14.93 -6.66 -7.78
N PHE A 69 13.96 -6.04 -8.46
CA PHE A 69 12.54 -6.26 -8.19
C PHE A 69 12.19 -7.74 -8.32
N THR A 70 12.60 -8.38 -9.42
CA THR A 70 12.29 -9.79 -9.71
C THR A 70 12.87 -10.72 -8.65
N TYR A 71 14.14 -10.53 -8.27
CA TYR A 71 14.77 -11.38 -7.27
C TYR A 71 14.22 -11.13 -5.86
N ALA A 72 13.88 -9.89 -5.50
CA ALA A 72 13.22 -9.60 -4.24
C ALA A 72 11.83 -10.26 -4.18
N ALA A 73 11.04 -10.18 -5.25
CA ALA A 73 9.74 -10.83 -5.34
C ALA A 73 9.85 -12.37 -5.33
N LYS A 74 10.86 -12.94 -6.01
CA LYS A 74 11.15 -14.37 -5.95
C LYS A 74 11.55 -14.80 -4.54
N LEU A 75 12.31 -14.00 -3.81
CA LEU A 75 12.64 -14.26 -2.41
C LEU A 75 11.38 -14.27 -1.54
N LEU A 76 10.49 -13.28 -1.72
CA LEU A 76 9.20 -13.25 -1.03
C LEU A 76 8.41 -14.54 -1.29
N ASN A 77 8.28 -14.96 -2.54
CA ASN A 77 7.59 -16.21 -2.89
C ASN A 77 8.20 -17.43 -2.17
N LEU A 78 9.53 -17.55 -2.16
CA LEU A 78 10.22 -18.67 -1.50
C LEU A 78 9.93 -18.69 0.01
N VAL A 79 9.99 -17.54 0.67
CA VAL A 79 9.75 -17.45 2.12
C VAL A 79 8.27 -17.64 2.48
N LEU A 80 7.36 -17.09 1.68
CA LEU A 80 5.92 -17.29 1.86
C LEU A 80 5.54 -18.77 1.69
N LYS A 81 6.17 -19.47 0.74
CA LYS A 81 5.90 -20.89 0.48
C LYS A 81 6.36 -21.80 1.63
N SER A 82 7.44 -21.43 2.33
CA SER A 82 7.92 -22.16 3.51
C SER A 82 7.27 -21.72 4.82
N SER A 83 6.50 -20.62 4.81
CA SER A 83 5.79 -20.16 5.99
C SER A 83 4.64 -21.12 6.34
N CYS A 84 4.50 -21.43 7.63
CA CYS A 84 3.43 -22.27 8.17
C CYS A 84 2.72 -21.54 9.31
N GLN A 85 1.57 -22.03 9.75
CA GLN A 85 0.82 -21.43 10.87
C GLN A 85 1.66 -21.26 12.16
N ALA A 86 2.74 -22.02 12.34
CA ALA A 86 3.64 -21.94 13.49
C ALA A 86 4.75 -20.87 13.36
N SER A 87 5.00 -20.32 12.16
CA SER A 87 5.98 -19.26 11.91
C SER A 87 5.42 -18.28 10.89
N PRO A 88 4.66 -17.25 11.34
CA PRO A 88 4.03 -16.32 10.42
C PRO A 88 5.08 -15.61 9.56
N ALA A 89 4.69 -15.21 8.34
CA ALA A 89 5.61 -14.50 7.45
C ALA A 89 6.16 -13.26 8.17
N SER A 90 7.48 -13.08 8.06
CA SER A 90 8.20 -12.17 8.93
C SER A 90 7.87 -10.71 8.59
N ARG A 91 8.04 -9.81 9.55
CA ARG A 91 7.87 -8.35 9.39
C ARG A 91 8.62 -7.80 8.17
N GLU A 92 9.77 -8.40 7.88
CA GLU A 92 10.61 -8.05 6.74
C GLU A 92 9.90 -8.30 5.40
N ALA A 93 9.00 -9.28 5.30
CA ALA A 93 8.21 -9.51 4.09
C ALA A 93 7.24 -8.35 3.83
N TYR A 94 6.53 -7.89 4.88
CA TYR A 94 5.67 -6.71 4.82
C TYR A 94 6.45 -5.44 4.48
N ASN A 95 7.60 -5.22 5.10
CA ASN A 95 8.43 -4.06 4.81
C ASN A 95 8.98 -4.10 3.37
N LEU A 96 9.44 -5.26 2.92
CA LEU A 96 10.01 -5.43 1.58
C LEU A 96 8.99 -5.15 0.48
N VAL A 97 7.74 -5.59 0.62
CA VAL A 97 6.70 -5.27 -0.37
C VAL A 97 6.38 -3.77 -0.40
N ASN A 98 6.37 -3.09 0.74
CA ASN A 98 6.21 -1.63 0.79
C ASN A 98 7.34 -0.93 0.02
N CYS A 99 8.59 -1.36 0.20
CA CYS A 99 9.73 -0.84 -0.56
C CYS A 99 9.63 -1.17 -2.07
N LEU A 100 9.11 -2.33 -2.44
CA LEU A 100 8.89 -2.67 -3.86
C LEU A 100 7.80 -1.81 -4.50
N PHE A 101 6.76 -1.44 -3.76
CA PHE A 101 5.74 -0.51 -4.26
C PHE A 101 6.30 0.91 -4.39
N ASP A 102 7.09 1.36 -3.40
CA ASP A 102 7.83 2.62 -3.48
C ASP A 102 8.82 2.66 -4.64
N LEU A 103 9.42 1.52 -5.00
CA LEU A 103 10.28 1.44 -6.17
C LEU A 103 9.53 1.69 -7.49
N ILE A 104 8.26 1.26 -7.59
CA ILE A 104 7.42 1.56 -8.76
C ILE A 104 7.14 3.07 -8.84
N ILE A 105 6.79 3.69 -7.71
CA ILE A 105 6.61 5.15 -7.61
C ILE A 105 7.89 5.86 -8.04
N LEU A 106 9.02 5.50 -7.45
CA LEU A 106 10.31 6.11 -7.73
C LEU A 106 10.68 6.04 -9.21
N VAL A 107 10.48 4.87 -9.84
CA VAL A 107 10.77 4.69 -11.27
C VAL A 107 9.83 5.55 -12.11
N GLU A 108 8.57 5.69 -11.73
CA GLU A 108 7.66 6.55 -12.48
C GLU A 108 7.98 8.03 -12.33
N GLU A 109 8.34 8.45 -11.11
CA GLU A 109 8.73 9.82 -10.78
C GLU A 109 10.00 10.25 -11.53
N LEU A 110 11.04 9.39 -11.53
CA LEU A 110 12.36 9.75 -12.07
C LEU A 110 12.56 9.37 -13.54
N LEU A 111 12.01 8.24 -13.98
CA LEU A 111 12.21 7.70 -15.33
C LEU A 111 10.96 7.83 -16.21
N GLY A 112 9.81 8.20 -15.63
CA GLY A 112 8.56 8.36 -16.35
C GLY A 112 7.73 7.08 -16.51
N SER A 113 6.47 7.27 -16.88
CA SER A 113 5.45 6.22 -16.95
C SER A 113 5.78 5.05 -17.87
N GLY A 114 6.56 5.27 -18.94
CA GLY A 114 6.99 4.20 -19.85
C GLY A 114 7.92 3.17 -19.18
N PHE A 115 8.85 3.62 -18.36
CA PHE A 115 9.73 2.74 -17.59
C PHE A 115 8.98 2.08 -16.44
N ALA A 116 8.13 2.83 -15.75
CA ALA A 116 7.28 2.27 -14.71
C ALA A 116 6.34 1.19 -15.26
N ALA A 117 5.74 1.37 -16.44
CA ALA A 117 4.90 0.35 -17.07
C ALA A 117 5.67 -0.95 -17.38
N ARG A 118 6.95 -0.84 -17.78
CA ARG A 118 7.83 -2.00 -17.99
C ARG A 118 8.19 -2.69 -16.67
N LEU A 119 8.36 -1.94 -15.58
CA LEU A 119 8.56 -2.50 -14.25
C LEU A 119 7.29 -3.19 -13.74
N VAL A 120 6.13 -2.55 -13.90
CA VAL A 120 4.80 -3.13 -13.59
C VAL A 120 4.55 -4.42 -14.37
N SER A 121 4.94 -4.49 -15.65
CA SER A 121 4.89 -5.74 -16.42
C SER A 121 5.78 -6.84 -15.83
N THR A 122 6.87 -6.47 -15.16
CA THR A 122 7.78 -7.41 -14.47
C THR A 122 7.21 -7.82 -13.12
N ALA A 123 6.48 -6.92 -12.44
CA ALA A 123 5.80 -7.19 -11.18
C ALA A 123 4.55 -8.07 -11.34
N LYS A 124 3.87 -8.00 -12.50
CA LYS A 124 2.60 -8.68 -12.76
C LYS A 124 2.57 -10.18 -12.36
N PRO A 125 3.56 -11.02 -12.71
CA PRO A 125 3.56 -12.44 -12.32
C PRO A 125 3.67 -12.66 -10.81
N TRP A 126 4.24 -11.69 -10.09
CA TRP A 126 4.47 -11.77 -8.64
C TRP A 126 3.36 -11.12 -7.81
N MET A 127 2.31 -10.58 -8.44
CA MET A 127 1.25 -9.88 -7.71
C MET A 127 0.62 -10.71 -6.58
N PRO A 128 0.31 -12.01 -6.74
CA PRO A 128 -0.20 -12.82 -5.64
C PRO A 128 0.76 -12.83 -4.44
N ASP A 129 2.05 -13.01 -4.67
CA ASP A 129 3.08 -13.03 -3.62
C ASP A 129 3.23 -11.67 -2.93
N LEU A 130 3.17 -10.57 -3.70
CA LEU A 130 3.21 -9.22 -3.17
C LEU A 130 1.98 -8.96 -2.28
N ILE A 131 0.79 -9.37 -2.71
CA ILE A 131 -0.45 -9.25 -1.93
C ILE A 131 -0.35 -10.07 -0.64
N LEU A 132 0.12 -11.31 -0.71
CA LEU A 132 0.27 -12.19 0.46
C LEU A 132 1.30 -11.63 1.44
N ALA A 133 2.44 -11.12 0.95
CA ALA A 133 3.43 -10.46 1.80
C ALA A 133 2.85 -9.23 2.50
N LEU A 134 2.08 -8.42 1.76
CA LEU A 134 1.45 -7.20 2.27
C LEU A 134 0.41 -7.52 3.35
N THR A 135 -0.38 -8.58 3.15
CA THR A 135 -1.49 -8.96 4.04
C THR A 135 -1.11 -9.96 5.13
N SER A 136 0.13 -10.44 5.14
CA SER A 136 0.60 -11.53 6.01
C SER A 136 0.40 -11.28 7.51
N SER A 137 0.53 -10.04 7.96
CA SER A 137 0.34 -9.63 9.36
C SER A 137 -1.11 -9.78 9.85
N HIS A 138 -2.08 -9.68 8.94
CA HIS A 138 -3.51 -9.75 9.24
C HIS A 138 -4.11 -11.12 8.94
N LEU A 139 -3.65 -11.82 7.89
CA LEU A 139 -4.16 -13.14 7.53
C LEU A 139 -3.89 -14.22 8.60
N LEU A 140 -2.85 -14.04 9.40
CA LEU A 140 -2.39 -15.04 10.39
C LEU A 140 -2.86 -14.74 11.82
N LYS A 141 -3.41 -13.55 12.08
CA LYS A 141 -3.92 -13.15 13.41
C LYS A 141 -5.44 -13.03 13.37
N GLN A 142 -6.13 -14.08 13.82
CA GLN A 142 -7.61 -14.11 13.89
C GLN A 142 -8.18 -13.34 15.09
N THR A 143 -7.35 -12.72 15.94
CA THR A 143 -7.83 -11.91 17.07
C THR A 143 -7.99 -10.44 16.66
N PRO A 144 -9.21 -9.88 16.62
CA PRO A 144 -9.46 -8.47 16.31
C PRO A 144 -8.97 -7.62 17.50
N GLY A 145 -7.80 -7.00 17.39
CA GLY A 145 -7.28 -6.08 18.41
C GLY A 145 -5.75 -6.01 18.47
N GLU A 146 -5.04 -7.13 18.30
CA GLU A 146 -3.56 -7.15 18.39
C GLU A 146 -2.85 -6.76 17.08
N SER A 147 -3.51 -6.89 15.93
CA SER A 147 -2.87 -6.64 14.62
C SER A 147 -2.73 -5.15 14.30
N THR A 148 -3.77 -4.35 14.57
CA THR A 148 -3.79 -2.89 14.34
C THR A 148 -2.74 -2.16 15.19
N CYS A 149 -2.59 -2.57 16.47
CA CYS A 149 -1.65 -1.97 17.40
C CYS A 149 -0.17 -2.25 17.04
N SER A 150 0.11 -3.41 16.42
CA SER A 150 1.46 -3.77 15.94
C SER A 150 1.86 -2.95 14.72
N ILE A 151 0.96 -2.78 13.75
CA ILE A 151 1.26 -2.07 12.50
C ILE A 151 1.42 -0.58 12.75
N MET A 152 0.57 0.04 13.57
CA MET A 152 0.77 1.44 14.00
C MET A 152 2.10 1.66 14.72
N SER A 153 2.49 0.73 15.61
CA SER A 153 3.79 0.79 16.30
C SER A 153 4.98 0.63 15.34
N ASP A 154 4.80 -0.15 14.27
CA ASP A 154 5.83 -0.42 13.28
C ASP A 154 5.97 0.69 12.23
N LEU A 155 4.86 1.33 11.82
CA LEU A 155 4.83 2.56 11.00
C LEU A 155 5.41 3.77 11.73
N GLY A 156 5.44 3.76 13.07
CA GLY A 156 6.10 4.78 13.88
C GLY A 156 7.63 4.64 13.97
N ARG A 157 8.20 3.45 13.68
CA ARG A 157 9.66 3.18 13.77
C ARG A 157 10.36 3.10 12.41
N ALA A 158 9.68 2.64 11.37
CA ALA A 158 10.21 2.66 9.99
C ALA A 158 9.75 3.94 9.27
N SER A 159 10.51 4.42 8.29
CA SER A 159 10.04 5.50 7.42
C SER A 159 8.72 5.10 6.78
N PHE A 160 7.67 5.91 6.98
CA PHE A 160 6.35 5.69 6.41
C PHE A 160 6.47 5.53 4.88
N PRO A 161 5.95 4.45 4.28
CA PRO A 161 6.10 4.20 2.85
C PRO A 161 5.41 5.30 2.04
N SER A 162 5.97 5.66 0.89
CA SER A 162 5.46 6.82 0.12
C SER A 162 4.23 6.48 -0.74
N TRP A 163 4.10 5.22 -1.17
CA TRP A 163 3.07 4.79 -2.09
C TRP A 163 1.62 5.00 -1.60
N PRO A 164 1.25 4.87 -0.30
CA PRO A 164 -0.12 5.15 0.13
C PRO A 164 -0.48 6.63 0.00
N SER A 165 0.48 7.53 0.25
CA SER A 165 0.27 8.97 0.05
C SER A 165 0.10 9.32 -1.43
N ILE A 166 0.86 8.68 -2.32
CA ILE A 166 0.68 8.85 -3.77
C ILE A 166 -0.68 8.30 -4.21
N LEU A 167 -1.09 7.14 -3.70
CA LEU A 167 -2.42 6.60 -3.97
C LEU A 167 -3.53 7.55 -3.51
N ALA A 168 -3.45 8.08 -2.29
CA ALA A 168 -4.43 9.01 -1.76
C ALA A 168 -4.55 10.27 -2.66
N LYS A 169 -3.42 10.83 -3.08
CA LYS A 169 -3.39 11.98 -4.01
C LYS A 169 -4.06 11.65 -5.34
N LEU A 170 -3.77 10.48 -5.92
CA LEU A 170 -4.40 10.05 -7.17
C LEU A 170 -5.92 9.96 -7.04
N GLU A 171 -6.43 9.43 -5.93
CA GLU A 171 -7.86 9.31 -5.67
C GLU A 171 -8.54 10.67 -5.49
N LEU A 172 -7.89 11.60 -4.78
CA LEU A 172 -8.40 12.96 -4.62
C LEU A 172 -8.42 13.74 -5.94
N CYS A 173 -7.42 13.54 -6.80
CA CYS A 173 -7.44 14.10 -8.15
C CYS A 173 -8.67 13.60 -8.92
N GLU A 174 -8.91 12.28 -8.94
CA GLU A 174 -10.08 11.71 -9.62
C GLU A 174 -11.42 12.20 -9.05
N LEU A 175 -11.50 12.42 -7.74
CA LEU A 175 -12.69 12.99 -7.10
C LEU A 175 -12.93 14.44 -7.55
N SER A 176 -11.88 15.24 -7.66
CA SER A 176 -11.97 16.65 -8.11
C SER A 176 -12.33 16.83 -9.59
N ASP A 177 -12.05 15.83 -10.44
CA ASP A 177 -12.33 15.88 -11.88
C ASP A 177 -13.83 15.82 -12.21
N THR A 178 -14.65 15.30 -11.30
CA THR A 178 -16.11 15.18 -11.51
C THR A 178 -16.87 16.50 -11.37
N GLY A 179 -16.19 17.64 -11.11
CA GLY A 179 -16.84 18.88 -10.71
C GLY A 179 -16.31 20.21 -11.27
N SER A 180 -15.41 20.26 -12.26
CA SER A 180 -14.87 21.54 -12.76
C SER A 180 -14.49 21.50 -14.24
N ASP A 181 -14.26 22.64 -14.92
CA ASP A 181 -14.25 22.83 -16.40
C ASP A 181 -13.01 23.62 -16.97
N GLU A 182 -11.81 23.42 -16.42
CA GLU A 182 -10.54 24.11 -16.71
C GLU A 182 -9.45 23.13 -17.20
N GLU A 183 -9.50 22.77 -18.47
CA GLU A 183 -8.82 21.60 -19.04
C GLU A 183 -7.28 21.71 -19.18
N ALA A 184 -6.67 22.91 -19.06
CA ALA A 184 -5.27 23.11 -19.45
C ALA A 184 -4.24 22.70 -18.38
N ASP A 185 -4.50 22.93 -17.09
CA ASP A 185 -3.60 22.53 -15.98
C ASP A 185 -3.89 21.11 -15.44
N ARG A 186 -4.93 20.46 -15.98
CA ARG A 186 -5.42 19.13 -15.54
C ARG A 186 -4.77 17.97 -16.26
N VAL A 187 -4.34 18.20 -17.50
CA VAL A 187 -3.65 17.19 -18.31
C VAL A 187 -2.25 16.88 -17.77
N SER A 188 -1.64 17.78 -16.99
CA SER A 188 -0.34 17.57 -16.34
C SER A 188 -0.48 16.67 -15.10
N LYS A 189 -1.43 16.97 -14.19
CA LYS A 189 -1.68 16.19 -12.96
C LYS A 189 -2.17 14.77 -13.24
N HIS A 190 -2.99 14.55 -14.27
CA HIS A 190 -3.46 13.19 -14.66
C HIS A 190 -2.37 12.26 -15.21
N LYS A 191 -1.24 12.82 -15.65
CA LYS A 191 -0.12 12.02 -16.17
C LYS A 191 0.84 11.57 -15.09
N GLU A 192 0.76 12.15 -13.89
CA GLU A 192 1.54 11.70 -12.76
C GLU A 192 1.08 10.29 -12.35
N PHE A 193 2.01 9.35 -12.33
CA PHE A 193 1.80 7.99 -11.81
C PHE A 193 0.78 7.10 -12.57
N ARG A 194 0.66 7.24 -13.89
CA ARG A 194 -0.24 6.41 -14.73
C ARG A 194 0.04 4.89 -14.61
N ALA A 195 1.30 4.47 -14.60
CA ALA A 195 1.65 3.06 -14.52
C ALA A 195 1.35 2.50 -13.13
N PHE A 196 1.65 3.25 -12.07
CA PHE A 196 1.28 2.91 -10.71
C PHE A 196 -0.25 2.82 -10.53
N ARG A 197 -1.01 3.77 -11.07
CA ARG A 197 -2.48 3.71 -11.08
C ARG A 197 -2.99 2.41 -11.71
N LYS A 198 -2.40 2.03 -12.86
CA LYS A 198 -2.72 0.75 -13.52
C LYS A 198 -2.33 -0.46 -12.67
N PHE A 199 -1.18 -0.40 -11.99
CA PHE A 199 -0.73 -1.44 -11.06
C PHE A 199 -1.74 -1.63 -9.91
N MET A 200 -2.17 -0.55 -9.27
CA MET A 200 -3.18 -0.60 -8.21
C MET A 200 -4.52 -1.15 -8.72
N GLY A 201 -4.93 -0.79 -9.95
CA GLY A 201 -6.12 -1.37 -10.57
C GLY A 201 -6.04 -2.89 -10.75
N MET A 202 -4.87 -3.43 -11.13
CA MET A 202 -4.66 -4.88 -11.21
C MET A 202 -4.66 -5.55 -9.83
N LEU A 203 -4.04 -4.90 -8.83
CA LEU A 203 -4.02 -5.36 -7.45
C LEU A 203 -5.44 -5.46 -6.88
N VAL A 204 -6.27 -4.43 -7.09
CA VAL A 204 -7.69 -4.43 -6.69
C VAL A 204 -8.47 -5.56 -7.34
N GLN A 205 -8.23 -5.86 -8.63
CA GLN A 205 -8.90 -6.97 -9.31
C GLN A 205 -8.56 -8.32 -8.65
N LEU A 206 -7.31 -8.52 -8.26
CA LEU A 206 -6.87 -9.74 -7.56
C LEU A 206 -7.41 -9.81 -6.13
N LEU A 207 -7.36 -8.71 -5.37
CA LEU A 207 -7.89 -8.67 -4.01
C LEU A 207 -9.36 -9.08 -3.97
N ARG A 208 -10.16 -8.63 -4.93
CA ARG A 208 -11.59 -8.97 -5.01
C ARG A 208 -11.89 -10.44 -5.29
N ALA A 209 -10.90 -11.22 -5.72
CA ALA A 209 -11.09 -12.64 -5.98
C ALA A 209 -11.19 -13.46 -4.68
N ASP A 210 -10.65 -12.95 -3.57
CA ASP A 210 -10.67 -13.63 -2.26
C ASP A 210 -11.08 -12.64 -1.16
N ARG A 211 -12.20 -12.90 -0.50
CA ARG A 211 -12.76 -11.99 0.51
C ARG A 211 -11.89 -11.86 1.75
N ASN A 212 -11.19 -12.92 2.17
CA ASN A 212 -10.33 -12.88 3.34
C ASN A 212 -9.10 -12.00 3.08
N VAL A 213 -8.52 -12.14 1.88
CA VAL A 213 -7.39 -11.32 1.44
C VAL A 213 -7.82 -9.87 1.22
N LEU A 214 -9.03 -9.65 0.68
CA LEU A 214 -9.63 -8.31 0.53
C LEU A 214 -9.79 -7.63 1.90
N ASP A 215 -10.37 -8.33 2.87
CA ASP A 215 -10.59 -7.84 4.23
C ASP A 215 -9.25 -7.46 4.89
N ALA A 216 -8.27 -8.36 4.85
CA ALA A 216 -6.92 -8.13 5.37
C ALA A 216 -6.21 -6.94 4.70
N ALA A 217 -6.31 -6.82 3.37
CA ALA A 217 -5.71 -5.72 2.63
C ALA A 217 -6.39 -4.39 2.93
N GLY A 218 -7.72 -4.39 3.08
CA GLY A 218 -8.49 -3.20 3.43
C GLY A 218 -8.07 -2.61 4.77
N VAL A 219 -7.81 -3.46 5.77
CA VAL A 219 -7.31 -3.02 7.09
C VAL A 219 -5.99 -2.25 6.98
N ILE A 220 -5.11 -2.61 6.05
CA ILE A 220 -3.84 -1.89 5.85
C ILE A 220 -4.11 -0.45 5.41
N PHE A 221 -4.98 -0.26 4.42
CA PHE A 221 -5.38 1.08 3.98
C PHE A 221 -6.05 1.88 5.09
N LEU A 222 -6.96 1.26 5.85
CA LEU A 222 -7.64 1.90 6.98
C LEU A 222 -6.67 2.25 8.12
N THR A 223 -5.69 1.40 8.40
CA THR A 223 -4.64 1.68 9.38
C THR A 223 -3.80 2.87 8.95
N VAL A 224 -3.46 2.95 7.66
CA VAL A 224 -2.74 4.11 7.12
C VAL A 224 -3.60 5.38 7.14
N SER A 225 -4.92 5.28 6.91
CA SER A 225 -5.87 6.38 7.10
C SER A 225 -5.86 6.91 8.54
N ILE A 226 -5.81 6.03 9.54
CA ILE A 226 -5.69 6.42 10.96
C ILE A 226 -4.41 7.25 11.18
N VAL A 227 -3.27 6.84 10.59
CA VAL A 227 -2.02 7.61 10.65
C VAL A 227 -2.20 9.00 10.05
N GLY A 228 -2.94 9.12 8.94
CA GLY A 228 -3.30 10.42 8.35
C GLY A 228 -4.10 11.29 9.31
N LEU A 229 -5.13 10.74 9.95
CA LEU A 229 -5.94 11.42 10.95
C LEU A 229 -5.09 11.93 12.14
N GLU A 230 -4.21 11.08 12.68
CA GLU A 230 -3.33 11.42 13.80
C GLU A 230 -2.33 12.53 13.47
N LYS A 231 -1.78 12.50 12.25
CA LYS A 231 -0.83 13.51 11.75
C LYS A 231 -1.51 14.76 11.21
N LYS A 232 -2.85 14.84 11.24
CA LYS A 232 -3.66 15.90 10.61
C LYS A 232 -3.43 16.02 9.10
N ASP A 233 -2.99 14.94 8.47
CA ASP A 233 -2.92 14.79 7.01
C ASP A 233 -4.29 14.29 6.51
N PHE A 234 -5.23 15.24 6.41
CA PHE A 234 -6.61 14.95 6.01
C PHE A 234 -6.74 14.56 4.53
N GLU A 235 -5.72 14.85 3.70
CA GLU A 235 -5.67 14.40 2.31
C GLU A 235 -5.35 12.90 2.24
N LEU A 236 -4.35 12.45 2.99
CA LEU A 236 -4.05 11.03 3.14
C LEU A 236 -5.26 10.26 3.66
N LEU A 237 -5.90 10.77 4.73
CA LEU A 237 -7.11 10.18 5.31
C LEU A 237 -8.22 10.03 4.26
N LEU A 238 -8.65 11.14 3.66
CA LEU A 238 -9.78 11.15 2.74
C LEU A 238 -9.51 10.33 1.47
N GLY A 239 -8.32 10.47 0.87
CA GLY A 239 -7.96 9.76 -0.35
C GLY A 239 -7.93 8.24 -0.16
N LEU A 240 -7.41 7.74 0.97
CA LEU A 240 -7.42 6.32 1.27
C LEU A 240 -8.81 5.78 1.65
N LEU A 241 -9.62 6.56 2.38
CA LEU A 241 -11.01 6.17 2.64
C LEU A 241 -11.79 6.09 1.33
N HIS A 242 -11.60 7.04 0.41
CA HIS A 242 -12.19 7.03 -0.92
C HIS A 242 -11.76 5.77 -1.70
N PHE A 243 -10.46 5.47 -1.72
CA PHE A 243 -9.94 4.24 -2.33
C PHE A 243 -10.65 3.00 -1.78
N VAL A 244 -10.71 2.87 -0.45
CA VAL A 244 -11.30 1.69 0.20
C VAL A 244 -12.79 1.57 -0.15
N CYS A 245 -13.57 2.63 0.03
CA CYS A 245 -15.01 2.59 -0.14
C CYS A 245 -15.43 2.43 -1.60
N ILE A 246 -14.83 3.23 -2.49
CA ILE A 246 -15.27 3.32 -3.89
C ILE A 246 -14.50 2.32 -4.76
N LYS A 247 -13.17 2.31 -4.65
CA LYS A 247 -12.32 1.53 -5.57
C LYS A 247 -12.01 0.13 -5.10
N LEU A 248 -11.99 -0.16 -3.81
CA LEU A 248 -11.67 -1.49 -3.29
C LEU A 248 -12.96 -2.31 -3.11
N VAL A 249 -13.84 -1.89 -2.20
CA VAL A 249 -15.06 -2.64 -1.86
C VAL A 249 -16.18 -2.46 -2.89
N ARG A 250 -16.25 -1.30 -3.55
CA ARG A 250 -17.42 -0.84 -4.34
C ARG A 250 -18.64 -0.72 -3.45
N HIS A 251 -18.69 0.38 -2.72
CA HIS A 251 -19.75 0.72 -1.79
C HIS A 251 -21.18 0.45 -2.34
N GLU A 252 -21.40 0.68 -3.64
CA GLU A 252 -22.67 0.43 -4.35
C GLU A 252 -23.11 -1.05 -4.36
N ASP A 253 -22.16 -1.99 -4.29
CA ASP A 253 -22.44 -3.43 -4.38
C ASP A 253 -22.89 -4.04 -3.03
N ARG A 254 -22.93 -3.26 -1.93
CA ARG A 254 -23.26 -3.70 -0.56
C ARG A 254 -22.43 -4.90 -0.05
N LYS A 255 -21.17 -5.01 -0.46
CA LYS A 255 -20.29 -6.16 -0.19
C LYS A 255 -19.55 -6.14 1.15
N TRP A 256 -20.03 -5.37 2.12
CA TRP A 256 -19.32 -5.15 3.38
C TRP A 256 -19.56 -6.23 4.43
N GLY A 257 -20.70 -6.94 4.40
CA GLY A 257 -21.13 -7.82 5.50
C GLY A 257 -20.23 -9.00 5.85
N GLU A 258 -19.27 -9.36 4.98
CA GLU A 258 -18.28 -10.42 5.25
C GLU A 258 -16.86 -9.87 5.48
N LEU A 259 -16.68 -8.55 5.50
CA LEU A 259 -15.40 -7.86 5.70
C LEU A 259 -15.25 -7.47 7.18
N ASN A 260 -15.18 -8.49 8.05
CA ASN A 260 -15.24 -8.33 9.50
C ASN A 260 -14.10 -7.46 10.05
N MET A 261 -12.87 -7.63 9.55
CA MET A 261 -11.72 -6.86 10.04
C MET A 261 -11.82 -5.40 9.61
N MET A 262 -12.20 -5.13 8.36
CA MET A 262 -12.42 -3.78 7.86
C MET A 262 -13.56 -3.10 8.60
N LEU A 263 -14.68 -3.81 8.85
CA LEU A 263 -15.77 -3.28 9.66
C LEU A 263 -15.28 -2.94 11.07
N ALA A 264 -14.54 -3.84 11.74
CA ALA A 264 -13.98 -3.53 13.05
C ALA A 264 -13.08 -2.28 13.04
N SER A 265 -12.23 -2.11 12.02
CA SER A 265 -11.40 -0.90 11.84
C SER A 265 -12.23 0.36 11.56
N LEU A 266 -13.32 0.24 10.80
CA LEU A 266 -14.25 1.36 10.56
C LEU A 266 -14.97 1.76 11.86
N GLY A 267 -15.34 0.78 12.68
CA GLY A 267 -15.85 0.93 14.04
C GLY A 267 -14.99 1.85 14.91
N GLU A 268 -13.66 1.77 14.74
CA GLU A 268 -12.70 2.57 15.49
C GLU A 268 -12.45 3.96 14.86
N ILE A 269 -12.27 4.03 13.54
CA ILE A 269 -11.86 5.28 12.88
C ILE A 269 -13.00 6.30 12.78
N PHE A 270 -14.24 5.85 12.54
CA PHE A 270 -15.36 6.77 12.27
C PHE A 270 -15.64 7.72 13.46
N PRO A 271 -15.78 7.26 14.72
CA PRO A 271 -15.98 8.16 15.86
C PRO A 271 -14.79 9.11 16.11
N ARG A 272 -13.58 8.73 15.69
CA ARG A 272 -12.39 9.58 15.80
C ARG A 272 -12.43 10.71 14.77
N ILE A 273 -12.91 10.44 13.55
CA ILE A 273 -13.11 11.46 12.51
C ILE A 273 -14.18 12.46 12.93
N GLU A 274 -15.32 11.98 13.45
CA GLU A 274 -16.40 12.86 13.95
C GLU A 274 -15.90 13.82 15.02
N ARG A 275 -15.22 13.28 16.05
CA ARG A 275 -14.63 14.08 17.13
C ARG A 275 -13.64 15.12 16.60
N GLU A 276 -12.75 14.70 15.71
CA GLU A 276 -11.78 15.62 15.11
C GLU A 276 -12.45 16.73 14.30
N ALA A 277 -13.53 16.41 13.57
CA ALA A 277 -14.27 17.39 12.78
C ALA A 277 -14.97 18.45 13.64
N GLU A 278 -15.42 18.08 14.84
CA GLU A 278 -16.01 18.99 15.83
C GLU A 278 -14.95 19.86 16.53
N GLU A 279 -13.79 19.29 16.85
CA GLU A 279 -12.70 19.97 17.55
C GLU A 279 -11.92 20.93 16.65
N LEU A 280 -11.87 20.66 15.33
CA LEU A 280 -11.10 21.43 14.36
C LEU A 280 -11.73 22.80 14.07
N LYS A 281 -11.27 23.84 14.77
CA LYS A 281 -11.76 25.22 14.63
C LYS A 281 -10.95 26.11 13.67
N SER A 282 -9.73 25.72 13.33
CA SER A 282 -8.75 26.60 12.67
C SER A 282 -8.60 26.42 11.16
N SER A 283 -9.01 25.26 10.61
CA SER A 283 -8.83 24.93 9.19
C SER A 283 -10.16 24.59 8.54
N GLU A 284 -10.67 25.48 7.69
CA GLU A 284 -11.89 25.26 6.94
C GLU A 284 -11.74 24.14 5.91
N ASP A 285 -10.62 24.11 5.18
CA ASP A 285 -10.27 23.05 4.23
C ASP A 285 -10.15 21.68 4.92
N GLY A 286 -9.45 21.62 6.06
CA GLY A 286 -9.33 20.39 6.84
C GLY A 286 -10.69 19.89 7.35
N ARG A 287 -11.53 20.81 7.83
CA ARG A 287 -12.89 20.49 8.27
C ARG A 287 -13.73 19.96 7.12
N GLN A 288 -13.64 20.57 5.94
CA GLN A 288 -14.35 20.09 4.75
C GLN A 288 -13.92 18.68 4.36
N LYS A 289 -12.62 18.38 4.40
CA LYS A 289 -12.10 17.03 4.13
C LYS A 289 -12.61 16.00 5.14
N LEU A 290 -12.67 16.34 6.42
CA LEU A 290 -13.24 15.49 7.47
C LEU A 290 -14.75 15.26 7.26
N GLN A 291 -15.50 16.29 6.91
CA GLN A 291 -16.93 16.17 6.59
C GLN A 291 -17.16 15.28 5.37
N ASN A 292 -16.33 15.39 4.33
CA ASN A 292 -16.38 14.50 3.17
C ASN A 292 -16.08 13.04 3.57
N ALA A 293 -15.13 12.82 4.49
CA ALA A 293 -14.81 11.49 5.01
C ALA A 293 -15.98 10.89 5.81
N ILE A 294 -16.65 11.70 6.65
CA ILE A 294 -17.86 11.29 7.37
C ILE A 294 -18.96 10.90 6.38
N ALA A 295 -19.25 11.76 5.40
CA ALA A 295 -20.28 11.50 4.39
C ALA A 295 -20.00 10.22 3.59
N LEU A 296 -18.73 9.93 3.30
CA LEU A 296 -18.32 8.72 2.60
C LEU A 296 -18.56 7.45 3.43
N LEU A 297 -18.31 7.49 4.74
CA LEU A 297 -18.44 6.35 5.64
C LEU A 297 -19.86 6.15 6.18
N GLN A 298 -20.66 7.22 6.20
CA GLN A 298 -22.00 7.23 6.80
C GLN A 298 -22.92 6.10 6.32
N PRO A 299 -22.99 5.73 5.02
CA PRO A 299 -23.90 4.66 4.62
C PRO A 299 -23.44 3.27 5.10
N VAL A 300 -22.13 3.02 5.17
CA VAL A 300 -21.58 1.78 5.78
C VAL A 300 -21.88 1.78 7.27
N TRP A 301 -21.69 2.91 7.94
CA TRP A 301 -21.97 3.06 9.36
C TRP A 301 -23.44 2.75 9.70
N MET A 302 -24.36 3.34 8.95
CA MET A 302 -25.80 3.14 9.15
C MET A 302 -26.25 1.70 8.91
N LEU A 303 -25.67 1.02 7.91
CA LEU A 303 -26.04 -0.36 7.60
C LEU A 303 -25.47 -1.37 8.60
N TYR A 304 -24.22 -1.24 9.02
CA TYR A 304 -23.52 -2.31 9.76
C TYR A 304 -23.32 -2.03 11.26
N PHE A 305 -23.59 -0.83 11.74
CA PHE A 305 -23.43 -0.47 13.16
C PHE A 305 -24.74 -0.01 13.81
N HIS A 306 -25.67 0.55 13.04
CA HIS A 306 -27.00 0.90 13.54
C HIS A 306 -27.98 -0.30 13.54
N GLU A 307 -27.91 -1.21 12.57
CA GLU A 307 -28.75 -2.43 12.55
C GLU A 307 -28.34 -3.40 13.68
N THR A 308 -27.04 -3.63 13.86
CA THR A 308 -26.48 -4.49 14.92
C THR A 308 -26.85 -4.03 16.33
N ARG A 309 -26.97 -2.71 16.57
CA ARG A 309 -27.42 -2.15 17.86
C ARG A 309 -28.92 -2.34 18.09
N ARG A 310 -29.71 -2.43 17.01
CA ARG A 310 -31.17 -2.65 17.08
C ARG A 310 -31.50 -4.11 17.39
N ASP A 311 -30.74 -5.04 16.82
CA ASP A 311 -30.88 -6.48 17.08
C ASP A 311 -30.46 -6.83 18.52
N GLN A 312 -29.39 -6.21 19.04
CA GLN A 312 -28.97 -6.39 20.44
C GLN A 312 -29.98 -5.84 21.47
N MET A 313 -30.75 -4.80 21.12
CA MET A 313 -31.81 -4.26 21.98
C MET A 313 -33.16 -4.98 21.82
N ALA A 314 -33.30 -5.86 20.83
CA ALA A 314 -34.49 -6.68 20.63
C ALA A 314 -34.37 -8.08 21.27
N GLU A 315 -33.18 -8.45 21.73
CA GLU A 315 -32.88 -9.69 22.45
C GLU A 315 -32.77 -9.50 24.00
N GLU A 316 -32.97 -8.28 24.51
CA GLU A 316 -33.20 -7.97 25.94
C GLU A 316 -34.69 -7.81 26.26
#